data_AF-A0A6A3RUU3-F1
#
_entry.id   AF-A0A6A3RUU3-F1
#
_cell.length_a   1.000
_cell.length_b   1.000
_cell.length_c   1.000
_cell.angle_alpha   90.00
_cell.angle_beta   90.00
_cell.angle_gamma   90.00
#
_symmetry.space_group_name_H-M   'P 1'
#
loop_
_entity.id
_entity.type
_entity.pdbx_description
1 polymer ?
#
loop_
_entity_poly.entity_id
_entity_poly.type
_entity_poly.pdbx_seq_one_letter_code
_entity_poly.pdbx_strand_id
1 'polypeptide(L)'
;MIYTIASSTDVICLNAAGDSAIGYSTWGKANVSLNGNLAIQSNNNFSDGSTGFNTGLYIQGGTTTNPIGFAFQLSTGDSTTSTNSVVMGTISSSDLKFMCGNSSKMTISAATGRVGIGTSSPLYGLHVMTTATVTIDGGGSGVAYFKVSGGLVSTAGPLSSVAVGITCSGALVASTGCYVWSDERLKKDWAELSDDVSDSMLNVKPMLYRYKTDPDSASLQVGYSAQSLLSAGIPHGITFHKSDGLAVEDPETDMKDISYSVDYGKMTCLLHKLFVSRSRLMN
;
A
#
# COMPACT_ATOMS: atom_id res chain seq x y z
N MET A 1 -57.35 -1.39 -4.97
CA MET A 1 -57.34 -1.15 -6.43
C MET A 1 -55.91 -1.39 -6.89
N ILE A 2 -55.66 -2.52 -7.54
CA ILE A 2 -54.35 -2.88 -8.11
C ILE A 2 -54.26 -2.15 -9.45
N TYR A 3 -53.25 -1.30 -9.64
CA TYR A 3 -53.01 -0.65 -10.92
C TYR A 3 -52.17 -1.58 -11.80
N THR A 4 -52.78 -2.11 -12.87
CA THR A 4 -52.08 -2.74 -13.99
C THR A 4 -51.58 -1.62 -14.90
N ILE A 5 -50.27 -1.45 -15.02
CA ILE A 5 -49.68 -0.51 -15.99
C ILE A 5 -49.55 -1.23 -17.33
N ALA A 6 -50.51 -0.98 -18.21
CA ALA A 6 -50.37 -1.18 -19.65
C ALA A 6 -50.16 0.20 -20.29
N SER A 7 -48.99 0.46 -20.88
CA SER A 7 -48.85 1.45 -21.96
C SER A 7 -47.63 1.12 -22.81
N SER A 8 -47.79 1.27 -24.12
CA SER A 8 -47.04 0.58 -25.17
C SER A 8 -45.76 1.28 -25.64
N THR A 9 -45.07 2.07 -24.81
CA THR A 9 -43.80 2.69 -25.24
C THR A 9 -42.68 2.76 -24.21
N ASP A 10 -42.90 2.41 -22.94
CA ASP A 10 -41.81 2.26 -21.96
C ASP A 10 -42.11 1.07 -21.04
N VAL A 11 -41.61 -0.11 -21.41
CA VAL A 11 -41.84 -1.36 -20.66
C VAL A 11 -40.69 -1.54 -19.66
N ILE A 12 -40.99 -1.44 -18.36
CA ILE A 12 -40.21 -2.18 -17.35
C ILE A 12 -40.61 -3.64 -17.54
N CYS A 13 -39.77 -4.43 -18.21
CA CYS A 13 -40.01 -5.87 -18.40
C CYS A 13 -39.84 -6.61 -17.07
N LEU A 14 -40.93 -6.81 -16.33
CA LEU A 14 -40.97 -7.72 -15.17
C LEU A 14 -41.41 -9.09 -15.69
N ASN A 15 -40.47 -10.02 -15.84
CA ASN A 15 -40.74 -11.35 -16.38
C ASN A 15 -41.71 -12.10 -15.43
N ALA A 16 -42.96 -12.28 -15.85
CA ALA A 16 -43.88 -13.22 -15.22
C ALA A 16 -43.54 -14.62 -15.73
N ALA A 17 -43.43 -15.60 -14.82
CA ALA A 17 -42.98 -16.96 -15.09
C ALA A 17 -43.50 -17.53 -16.43
N GLY A 18 -42.58 -17.82 -17.35
CA GLY A 18 -42.87 -18.61 -18.55
C GLY A 18 -42.25 -18.14 -19.87
N ASP A 19 -41.60 -16.98 -19.95
CA ASP A 19 -41.11 -16.48 -21.24
C ASP A 19 -39.60 -16.74 -21.50
N SER A 20 -39.30 -17.07 -22.75
CA SER A 20 -37.98 -17.51 -23.23
C SER A 20 -36.93 -16.40 -23.12
N ALA A 21 -35.65 -16.80 -23.00
CA ALA A 21 -34.51 -15.91 -22.81
C ALA A 21 -34.53 -14.66 -23.72
N ILE A 22 -34.38 -13.49 -23.11
CA ILE A 22 -34.34 -12.19 -23.80
C ILE A 22 -33.08 -12.16 -24.68
N GLY A 23 -33.25 -12.17 -26.00
CA GLY A 23 -32.16 -12.22 -26.99
C GLY A 23 -31.35 -10.91 -27.08
N TYR A 24 -30.03 -11.04 -27.23
CA TYR A 24 -29.01 -9.97 -27.11
C TYR A 24 -29.02 -8.86 -28.19
N SER A 25 -29.95 -8.84 -29.15
CA SER A 25 -29.80 -8.08 -30.41
C SER A 25 -30.49 -6.72 -30.52
N THR A 26 -31.19 -6.22 -29.49
CA THR A 26 -31.88 -4.92 -29.56
C THR A 26 -31.88 -4.22 -28.21
N TRP A 27 -30.81 -3.45 -27.95
CA TRP A 27 -30.68 -2.65 -26.73
C TRP A 27 -31.51 -1.38 -26.88
N GLY A 28 -32.82 -1.47 -26.66
CA GLY A 28 -33.66 -0.31 -26.40
C GLY A 28 -33.23 0.34 -25.08
N LYS A 29 -32.95 1.64 -25.08
CA LYS A 29 -32.72 2.40 -23.85
C LYS A 29 -34.08 2.64 -23.18
N ALA A 30 -34.49 1.81 -22.24
CA ALA A 30 -35.64 2.12 -21.37
C ALA A 30 -35.13 2.87 -20.14
N ASN A 31 -35.43 4.16 -20.04
CA ASN A 31 -35.15 4.95 -18.84
C ASN A 31 -36.14 4.59 -17.73
N VAL A 32 -35.63 4.20 -16.56
CA VAL A 32 -36.45 4.02 -15.35
C VAL A 32 -36.38 5.30 -14.52
N SER A 33 -37.47 6.07 -14.46
CA SER A 33 -37.60 7.26 -13.63
C SER A 33 -38.61 7.01 -12.50
N LEU A 34 -38.16 7.08 -11.25
CA LEU A 34 -39.00 6.87 -10.07
C LEU A 34 -39.20 8.20 -9.35
N ASN A 35 -40.46 8.56 -9.05
CA ASN A 35 -40.81 9.73 -8.24
C ASN A 35 -40.99 9.31 -6.78
N GLY A 36 -39.94 8.69 -6.20
CA GLY A 36 -39.94 8.07 -4.88
C GLY A 36 -38.72 7.19 -4.63
N ASN A 37 -38.65 6.53 -3.46
CA ASN A 37 -37.54 5.64 -3.11
C ASN A 37 -37.61 4.30 -3.86
N LEU A 38 -36.46 3.79 -4.30
CA LEU A 38 -36.32 2.42 -4.81
C LEU A 38 -35.85 1.49 -3.68
N ALA A 39 -36.66 0.50 -3.32
CA ALA A 39 -36.26 -0.58 -2.44
C ALA A 39 -36.00 -1.85 -3.26
N ILE A 40 -34.79 -2.39 -3.17
CA ILE A 40 -34.44 -3.68 -3.78
C ILE A 40 -34.22 -4.69 -2.65
N GLN A 41 -35.16 -5.60 -2.49
CA GLN A 41 -35.10 -6.68 -1.49
C GLN A 41 -35.01 -8.02 -2.22
N SER A 42 -33.95 -8.76 -1.91
CA SER A 42 -33.74 -10.12 -2.41
C SER A 42 -34.05 -11.13 -1.33
N ASN A 43 -34.81 -12.17 -1.69
CA ASN A 43 -34.98 -13.40 -0.91
C ASN A 43 -33.97 -14.44 -1.45
N ASN A 44 -33.80 -15.57 -0.75
CA ASN A 44 -32.88 -16.67 -1.03
C ASN A 44 -32.98 -17.29 -2.46
N ASN A 45 -33.94 -16.84 -3.26
CA ASN A 45 -34.19 -17.27 -4.64
C ASN A 45 -33.35 -16.53 -5.70
N PHE A 46 -32.68 -15.42 -5.35
CA PHE A 46 -31.68 -14.76 -6.21
C PHE A 46 -30.29 -14.92 -5.57
N SER A 47 -29.92 -16.17 -5.28
CA SER A 47 -28.62 -16.57 -4.74
C SER A 47 -27.63 -16.84 -5.88
N ASP A 48 -26.33 -16.71 -5.60
CA ASP A 48 -25.24 -17.11 -6.50
C ASP A 48 -25.01 -18.64 -6.55
N GLY A 49 -25.97 -19.41 -6.05
CA GLY A 49 -25.87 -20.86 -5.84
C GLY A 49 -25.30 -21.27 -4.47
N SER A 50 -24.87 -20.32 -3.63
CA SER A 50 -24.44 -20.59 -2.25
C SER A 50 -25.61 -20.52 -1.26
N THR A 51 -25.65 -21.43 -0.28
CA THR A 51 -26.60 -21.35 0.82
C THR A 51 -26.22 -20.22 1.77
N GLY A 52 -27.10 -19.22 1.94
CA GLY A 52 -26.91 -18.16 2.95
C GLY A 52 -26.53 -16.78 2.40
N PHE A 53 -26.64 -16.56 1.08
CA PHE A 53 -26.46 -15.25 0.48
C PHE A 53 -27.65 -14.86 -0.40
N ASN A 54 -28.20 -13.67 -0.17
CA ASN A 54 -29.19 -13.06 -1.05
C ASN A 54 -28.50 -12.02 -1.93
N THR A 55 -28.63 -12.09 -3.25
CA THR A 55 -28.07 -11.06 -4.14
C THR A 55 -29.07 -9.92 -4.28
N GLY A 56 -28.77 -8.73 -3.74
CA GLY A 56 -29.68 -7.58 -3.86
C GLY A 56 -29.63 -6.96 -5.26
N LEU A 57 -28.45 -6.94 -5.87
CA LEU A 57 -28.22 -6.34 -7.18
C LEU A 57 -27.17 -7.16 -7.93
N TYR A 58 -27.47 -7.53 -9.17
CA TYR A 58 -26.60 -8.28 -10.06
C TYR A 58 -26.49 -7.57 -11.41
N ILE A 59 -25.27 -7.30 -11.84
CA ILE A 59 -24.97 -6.66 -13.12
C ILE A 59 -24.07 -7.61 -13.90
N GLN A 60 -24.53 -8.04 -15.07
CA GLN A 60 -23.82 -9.01 -15.90
C GLN A 60 -23.46 -8.41 -17.25
N GLY A 61 -22.21 -8.61 -17.67
CA GLY A 61 -21.75 -8.27 -19.01
C GLY A 61 -21.04 -9.46 -19.63
N GLY A 62 -21.31 -9.78 -20.90
CA GLY A 62 -20.62 -10.85 -21.64
C GLY A 62 -21.49 -11.54 -22.67
N THR A 63 -20.88 -12.48 -23.41
CA THR A 63 -21.59 -13.42 -24.29
C THR A 63 -22.20 -14.56 -23.47
N THR A 64 -23.09 -15.33 -24.09
CA THR A 64 -23.84 -16.45 -23.47
C THR A 64 -22.99 -17.52 -22.78
N THR A 65 -21.70 -17.63 -23.12
CA THR A 65 -20.84 -18.74 -22.66
C THR A 65 -19.95 -18.37 -21.47
N ASN A 66 -19.63 -17.09 -21.27
CA ASN A 66 -18.71 -16.64 -20.22
C ASN A 66 -19.13 -15.27 -19.66
N PRO A 67 -20.33 -15.16 -19.08
CA PRO A 67 -20.76 -13.89 -18.54
C PRO A 67 -19.95 -13.52 -17.29
N ILE A 68 -19.55 -12.25 -17.22
CA ILE A 68 -18.91 -11.67 -16.03
C ILE A 68 -20.01 -11.03 -15.20
N GLY A 69 -20.16 -11.52 -13.98
CA GLY A 69 -21.17 -11.06 -13.04
C GLY A 69 -20.55 -10.25 -11.89
N PHE A 70 -21.03 -9.03 -11.68
CA PHE A 70 -20.74 -8.23 -10.49
C PHE A 70 -22.00 -8.17 -9.61
N ALA A 71 -21.85 -8.48 -8.33
CA ALA A 71 -22.96 -8.57 -7.41
C ALA A 71 -22.72 -7.80 -6.12
N PHE A 72 -23.81 -7.25 -5.57
CA PHE A 72 -23.91 -6.91 -4.16
C PHE A 72 -24.73 -8.00 -3.47
N GLN A 73 -24.09 -8.74 -2.58
CA GLN A 73 -24.68 -9.85 -1.86
C GLN A 73 -24.82 -9.52 -0.39
N LEU A 74 -25.87 -10.04 0.22
CA LEU A 74 -26.19 -9.91 1.62
C LEU A 74 -26.09 -11.30 2.23
N SER A 75 -25.13 -11.50 3.15
CA SER A 75 -25.06 -12.72 3.93
C SER A 75 -26.23 -12.75 4.92
N THR A 76 -27.03 -13.81 4.87
CA THR A 76 -28.22 -14.01 5.71
C THR A 76 -28.03 -15.14 6.73
N GLY A 77 -26.82 -15.25 7.30
CA GLY A 77 -26.61 -16.08 8.48
C GLY A 77 -27.58 -15.70 9.62
N ASP A 78 -27.83 -16.63 10.55
CA ASP A 78 -28.76 -16.39 11.66
C ASP A 78 -28.41 -15.08 12.39
N SER A 79 -29.45 -14.29 12.60
CA SER A 79 -29.54 -12.85 12.92
C SER A 79 -28.81 -12.35 14.19
N THR A 80 -27.85 -13.10 14.71
CA THR A 80 -27.18 -12.83 16.00
C THR A 80 -25.66 -13.04 16.00
N THR A 81 -25.02 -13.31 14.86
CA THR A 81 -23.55 -13.49 14.77
C THR A 81 -22.91 -12.52 13.77
N SER A 82 -21.59 -12.37 13.81
CA SER A 82 -20.73 -11.57 12.91
C SER A 82 -20.82 -11.93 11.42
N THR A 83 -21.86 -12.66 11.04
CA THR A 83 -22.11 -13.28 9.74
C THR A 83 -23.06 -12.42 8.89
N ASN A 84 -23.71 -11.40 9.44
CA ASN A 84 -24.51 -10.43 8.67
C ASN A 84 -23.58 -9.38 8.05
N SER A 85 -23.23 -9.57 6.79
CA SER A 85 -22.33 -8.68 6.05
C SER A 85 -22.86 -8.40 4.64
N VAL A 86 -22.46 -7.25 4.09
CA VAL A 86 -22.60 -6.96 2.66
C VAL A 86 -21.29 -7.35 1.99
N VAL A 87 -21.37 -8.21 0.99
CA VAL A 87 -20.24 -8.63 0.16
C VAL A 87 -20.38 -7.99 -1.22
N MET A 88 -19.27 -7.46 -1.75
CA MET A 88 -19.21 -6.88 -3.09
C MET A 88 -18.08 -7.57 -3.86
N GLY A 89 -18.37 -8.09 -5.05
CA GLY A 89 -17.35 -8.76 -5.84
C GLY A 89 -17.86 -9.42 -7.11
N THR A 90 -16.98 -10.22 -7.69
CA THR A 90 -17.29 -11.09 -8.83
C THR A 90 -17.82 -12.43 -8.33
N ILE A 91 -18.94 -12.89 -8.88
CA ILE A 91 -19.50 -14.22 -8.54
C ILE A 91 -18.95 -15.34 -9.45
N SER A 92 -18.38 -14.96 -10.59
CA SER A 92 -17.64 -15.87 -11.48
C SER A 92 -16.18 -15.99 -11.08
N SER A 93 -15.46 -16.97 -11.64
CA SER A 93 -14.00 -17.14 -11.52
C SER A 93 -13.21 -16.05 -12.29
N SER A 94 -13.56 -14.80 -12.05
CA SER A 94 -13.02 -13.61 -12.69
C SER A 94 -12.43 -12.69 -11.64
N ASP A 95 -11.31 -12.03 -11.94
CA ASP A 95 -10.69 -11.12 -10.98
C ASP A 95 -11.63 -9.95 -10.63
N LEU A 96 -11.65 -9.55 -9.36
CA LEU A 96 -12.25 -8.29 -8.96
C LEU A 96 -11.25 -7.16 -9.18
N LYS A 97 -11.63 -6.14 -9.96
CA LYS A 97 -10.75 -5.02 -10.32
C LYS A 97 -11.36 -3.68 -9.97
N PHE A 98 -10.54 -2.80 -9.41
CA PHE A 98 -10.85 -1.39 -9.27
C PHE A 98 -10.11 -0.61 -10.35
N MET A 99 -10.79 0.30 -11.03
CA MET A 99 -10.26 1.00 -12.21
C MET A 99 -10.41 2.51 -12.10
N CYS A 100 -9.49 3.22 -12.74
CA CYS A 100 -9.56 4.66 -12.98
C CYS A 100 -8.99 4.95 -14.37
N GLY A 101 -9.65 5.80 -15.16
CA GLY A 101 -9.22 6.12 -16.52
C GLY A 101 -9.14 4.91 -17.45
N ASN A 102 -10.15 4.04 -17.42
CA ASN A 102 -10.22 2.83 -18.25
C ASN A 102 -9.07 1.80 -18.04
N SER A 103 -8.41 1.84 -16.87
CA SER A 103 -7.28 0.97 -16.53
C SER A 103 -7.40 0.46 -15.09
N SER A 104 -7.18 -0.83 -14.89
CA SER A 104 -7.18 -1.45 -13.55
C SER A 104 -6.01 -0.94 -12.72
N LYS A 105 -6.30 -0.47 -11.50
CA LYS A 105 -5.31 0.05 -10.55
C LYS A 105 -5.11 -0.89 -9.37
N MET A 106 -6.15 -1.60 -8.96
CA MET A 106 -6.09 -2.65 -7.96
C MET A 106 -6.81 -3.89 -8.48
N THR A 107 -6.23 -5.07 -8.24
CA THR A 107 -6.77 -6.37 -8.67
C THR A 107 -6.76 -7.34 -7.48
N ILE A 108 -7.86 -8.04 -7.27
CA ILE A 108 -7.92 -9.24 -6.43
C ILE A 108 -8.04 -10.43 -7.38
N SER A 109 -7.01 -11.27 -7.39
CA SER A 109 -6.94 -12.40 -8.32
C SER A 109 -7.94 -13.50 -7.94
N ALA A 110 -8.81 -13.90 -8.86
CA ALA A 110 -9.75 -14.99 -8.61
C ALA A 110 -9.05 -16.35 -8.41
N ALA A 111 -7.90 -16.54 -9.07
CA ALA A 111 -7.15 -17.79 -8.99
C ALA A 111 -6.39 -17.97 -7.65
N THR A 112 -6.02 -16.88 -6.98
CA THR A 112 -5.10 -16.94 -5.82
C THR A 112 -5.57 -16.16 -4.58
N GLY A 113 -6.60 -15.32 -4.71
CA GLY A 113 -7.05 -14.40 -3.65
C GLY A 113 -6.07 -13.25 -3.34
N ARG A 114 -4.95 -13.14 -4.06
CA ARG A 114 -3.90 -12.14 -3.81
C ARG A 114 -4.30 -10.76 -4.31
N VAL A 115 -3.85 -9.73 -3.59
CA VAL A 115 -4.10 -8.32 -3.90
C VAL A 115 -2.90 -7.75 -4.64
N GLY A 116 -3.13 -7.23 -5.85
CA GLY A 116 -2.16 -6.45 -6.61
C GLY A 116 -2.56 -4.97 -6.65
N ILE A 117 -1.60 -4.07 -6.38
CA ILE A 117 -1.74 -2.63 -6.63
C ILE A 117 -0.73 -2.27 -7.72
N GLY A 118 -1.24 -1.79 -8.86
CA GLY A 118 -0.42 -1.52 -10.05
C GLY A 118 0.00 -2.76 -10.85
N THR A 119 -0.49 -3.95 -10.50
CA THR A 119 -0.21 -5.21 -11.21
C THR A 119 -1.45 -6.10 -11.26
N SER A 120 -1.67 -6.78 -12.39
CA SER A 120 -2.72 -7.79 -12.56
C SER A 120 -2.25 -9.21 -12.24
N SER A 121 -0.97 -9.40 -11.93
CA SER A 121 -0.36 -10.72 -11.67
C SER A 121 0.43 -10.71 -10.35
N PRO A 122 -0.26 -10.63 -9.21
CA PRO A 122 0.38 -10.55 -7.90
C PRO A 122 1.14 -11.84 -7.54
N LEU A 123 2.43 -11.70 -7.23
CA LEU A 123 3.29 -12.82 -6.82
C LEU A 123 3.23 -13.09 -5.31
N TYR A 124 2.73 -12.12 -4.54
CA TYR A 124 2.66 -12.15 -3.08
C TYR A 124 1.23 -11.85 -2.61
N GLY A 125 0.92 -12.14 -1.34
CA GLY A 125 -0.41 -11.88 -0.75
C GLY A 125 -0.90 -10.45 -1.00
N LEU A 126 0.00 -9.48 -0.79
CA LEU A 126 -0.13 -8.10 -1.24
C LEU A 126 1.10 -7.77 -2.11
N HIS A 127 0.91 -7.45 -3.39
CA HIS A 127 1.97 -7.06 -4.32
C HIS A 127 1.73 -5.63 -4.81
N VAL A 128 2.50 -4.68 -4.26
CA VAL A 128 2.45 -3.27 -4.66
C VAL A 128 3.57 -3.02 -5.68
N MET A 129 3.23 -2.92 -6.96
CA MET A 129 4.19 -2.69 -8.05
C MET A 129 4.41 -1.19 -8.32
N THR A 130 3.39 -0.37 -8.06
CA THR A 130 3.50 1.08 -8.19
C THR A 130 4.17 1.68 -6.96
N THR A 131 4.93 2.74 -7.18
CA THR A 131 5.52 3.56 -6.11
C THR A 131 5.07 5.00 -6.26
N ALA A 132 4.99 5.71 -5.13
CA ALA A 132 4.86 7.17 -5.15
C ALA A 132 6.26 7.80 -5.05
N THR A 133 6.45 8.90 -5.78
CA THR A 133 7.60 9.78 -5.61
C THR A 133 7.43 10.58 -4.33
N VAL A 134 8.38 10.42 -3.41
CA VAL A 134 8.48 11.24 -2.20
C VAL A 134 9.77 12.04 -2.27
N THR A 135 9.71 13.32 -1.88
CA THR A 135 10.92 14.10 -1.63
C THR A 135 11.45 13.73 -0.26
N ILE A 136 12.61 13.10 -0.26
CA ILE A 136 13.44 12.89 0.92
C ILE A 136 14.47 14.04 0.90
N ASP A 137 14.84 14.60 2.04
CA ASP A 137 15.73 15.77 2.12
C ASP A 137 15.16 17.04 1.46
N GLY A 138 14.14 17.63 2.07
CA GLY A 138 13.68 18.97 1.68
C GLY A 138 14.67 20.10 2.01
N GLY A 139 15.71 19.81 2.82
CA GLY A 139 16.70 20.78 3.30
C GLY A 139 17.94 20.92 2.41
N GLY A 140 18.22 19.93 1.55
CA GLY A 140 19.24 19.99 0.51
C GLY A 140 20.68 19.76 0.97
N SER A 141 20.90 19.20 2.16
CA SER A 141 22.23 18.93 2.73
C SER A 141 22.56 17.43 2.83
N GLY A 142 21.63 16.55 2.47
CA GLY A 142 21.80 15.10 2.50
C GLY A 142 22.52 14.56 1.25
N VAL A 143 23.26 13.47 1.43
CA VAL A 143 23.81 12.66 0.32
C VAL A 143 23.18 11.28 0.41
N ALA A 144 22.39 10.89 -0.59
CA ALA A 144 21.81 9.55 -0.70
C ALA A 144 22.28 8.86 -1.98
N TYR A 145 22.38 7.54 -1.91
CA TYR A 145 22.73 6.67 -3.03
C TYR A 145 21.48 5.93 -3.49
N PHE A 146 20.94 6.27 -4.65
CA PHE A 146 19.82 5.56 -5.26
C PHE A 146 20.28 4.76 -6.48
N LYS A 147 19.71 3.58 -6.68
CA LYS A 147 19.82 2.85 -7.94
C LYS A 147 18.68 3.28 -8.86
N VAL A 148 19.04 3.76 -10.05
CA VAL A 148 18.16 3.72 -11.22
C VAL A 148 18.76 2.72 -12.21
N SER A 149 17.93 2.12 -13.06
CA SER A 149 18.43 1.33 -14.20
C SER A 149 19.31 2.24 -15.06
N GLY A 150 20.64 2.12 -14.95
CA GLY A 150 21.60 2.86 -15.79
C GLY A 150 22.76 3.57 -15.07
N GLY A 151 22.77 3.73 -13.74
CA GLY A 151 23.93 4.34 -13.06
C GLY A 151 23.66 4.86 -11.64
N LEU A 152 24.77 5.14 -10.92
CA LEU A 152 24.75 5.86 -9.64
C LEU A 152 24.47 7.34 -9.90
N VAL A 153 23.49 7.92 -9.20
CA VAL A 153 23.36 9.37 -9.10
C VAL A 153 23.65 9.75 -7.66
N SER A 154 24.82 10.33 -7.41
CA SER A 154 25.08 11.13 -6.21
C SER A 154 24.68 12.57 -6.53
N THR A 155 23.68 13.10 -5.87
CA THR A 155 23.33 14.53 -5.97
C THR A 155 23.38 15.12 -4.58
N ALA A 156 24.13 16.21 -4.44
CA ALA A 156 24.01 17.13 -3.32
C ALA A 156 22.84 18.08 -3.62
N GLY A 157 21.89 18.20 -2.70
CA GLY A 157 20.65 18.96 -2.89
C GLY A 157 19.40 18.11 -2.70
N PRO A 158 18.19 18.72 -2.71
CA PRO A 158 16.98 18.05 -2.28
C PRO A 158 16.66 16.80 -3.11
N LEU A 159 16.43 15.67 -2.45
CA LEU A 159 16.26 14.37 -3.09
C LEU A 159 14.79 14.17 -3.47
N SER A 160 14.38 14.80 -4.57
CA SER A 160 13.08 14.53 -5.18
C SER A 160 13.07 13.16 -5.89
N SER A 161 11.94 12.44 -5.85
CA SER A 161 11.72 11.17 -6.60
C SER A 161 12.18 9.86 -5.97
N VAL A 162 12.10 9.72 -4.65
CA VAL A 162 12.26 8.41 -4.00
C VAL A 162 11.00 7.56 -4.18
N ALA A 163 11.17 6.39 -4.78
CA ALA A 163 10.10 5.43 -5.03
C ALA A 163 9.71 4.68 -3.75
N VAL A 164 8.59 5.08 -3.14
CA VAL A 164 8.02 4.43 -1.95
C VAL A 164 6.83 3.58 -2.33
N GLY A 165 6.89 2.27 -2.04
CA GLY A 165 5.78 1.35 -2.28
C GLY A 165 4.74 1.35 -1.16
N ILE A 166 5.17 1.34 0.10
CA ILE A 166 4.29 1.33 1.29
C ILE A 166 4.84 2.32 2.32
N THR A 167 3.98 3.19 2.85
CA THR A 167 4.26 4.07 3.98
C THR A 167 3.27 3.78 5.11
N CYS A 168 3.75 3.78 6.36
CA CYS A 168 2.93 3.57 7.55
C CYS A 168 3.28 4.60 8.62
N SER A 169 2.25 5.21 9.24
CA SER A 169 2.44 6.19 10.33
C SER A 169 2.81 5.54 11.66
N GLY A 170 2.63 4.22 11.79
CA GLY A 170 2.98 3.44 12.98
C GLY A 170 4.03 2.37 12.68
N ALA A 171 4.29 1.51 13.66
CA ALA A 171 5.26 0.42 13.51
C ALA A 171 4.79 -0.60 12.47
N LEU A 172 5.73 -1.06 11.62
CA LEU A 172 5.55 -2.25 10.80
C LEU A 172 5.94 -3.48 11.63
N VAL A 173 4.96 -4.32 11.96
CA VAL A 173 5.22 -5.57 12.69
C VAL A 173 5.32 -6.73 11.69
N ALA A 174 6.47 -7.42 11.69
CA ALA A 174 6.70 -8.64 10.93
C ALA A 174 7.05 -9.78 11.89
N SER A 175 6.29 -10.88 11.85
CA SER A 175 6.47 -12.02 12.78
C SER A 175 7.73 -12.84 12.51
N THR A 176 8.29 -12.76 11.30
CA THR A 176 9.48 -13.54 10.91
C THR A 176 10.64 -12.65 10.50
N GLY A 177 10.42 -11.62 9.69
CA GLY A 177 11.47 -10.67 9.34
C GLY A 177 11.17 -9.85 8.10
N CYS A 178 12.06 -8.89 7.85
CA CYS A 178 12.09 -8.05 6.66
C CYS A 178 13.29 -8.46 5.81
N TYR A 179 13.04 -9.02 4.62
CA TYR A 179 14.11 -9.46 3.72
C TYR A 179 14.48 -8.35 2.74
N VAL A 180 15.78 -8.08 2.62
CA VAL A 180 16.34 -7.16 1.63
C VAL A 180 17.21 -7.97 0.68
N TRP A 181 16.86 -7.99 -0.60
CA TRP A 181 17.66 -8.72 -1.59
C TRP A 181 19.01 -8.04 -1.83
N SER A 182 20.08 -8.84 -1.78
CA SER A 182 21.46 -8.38 -1.93
C SER A 182 22.26 -9.30 -2.87
N ASP A 183 21.62 -9.83 -3.92
CA ASP A 183 22.28 -10.70 -4.90
C ASP A 183 23.43 -9.96 -5.61
N GLU A 184 24.63 -10.54 -5.56
CA GLU A 184 25.84 -9.95 -6.13
C GLU A 184 25.74 -9.77 -7.65
N ARG A 185 25.05 -10.68 -8.35
CA ARG A 185 24.91 -10.64 -9.82
C ARG A 185 24.08 -9.45 -10.29
N LEU A 186 23.31 -8.84 -9.38
CA LEU A 186 22.50 -7.63 -9.62
C LEU A 186 23.22 -6.35 -9.17
N LYS A 187 24.50 -6.47 -8.80
CA LYS A 187 25.36 -5.38 -8.30
C LYS A 187 26.67 -5.37 -9.10
N LYS A 188 27.36 -4.24 -9.08
CA LYS A 188 28.65 -4.03 -9.73
C LYS A 188 29.43 -2.96 -8.96
N ASP A 189 30.70 -2.78 -9.30
CA ASP A 189 31.56 -1.73 -8.75
C ASP A 189 31.75 -1.84 -7.23
N TRP A 190 32.06 -3.05 -6.75
CA TRP A 190 32.34 -3.31 -5.35
C TRP A 190 33.67 -2.64 -4.94
N ALA A 191 33.62 -1.79 -3.93
CA ALA A 191 34.78 -1.16 -3.31
C ALA A 191 34.71 -1.34 -1.79
N GLU A 192 35.87 -1.52 -1.17
CA GLU A 192 35.94 -1.59 0.29
C GLU A 192 35.62 -0.23 0.93
N LEU A 193 34.92 -0.26 2.05
CA LEU A 193 34.70 0.93 2.87
C LEU A 193 36.02 1.34 3.53
N SER A 194 36.36 2.62 3.45
CA SER A 194 37.55 3.17 4.13
C SER A 194 37.40 3.11 5.65
N ASP A 195 38.53 2.96 6.33
CA ASP A 195 38.56 2.88 7.79
C ASP A 195 38.09 4.21 8.41
N ASP A 196 38.45 5.35 7.81
CA ASP A 196 38.06 6.70 8.25
C ASP A 196 36.55 6.85 8.47
N VAL A 197 35.73 6.33 7.55
CA VAL A 197 34.27 6.42 7.64
C VAL A 197 33.73 5.59 8.80
N SER A 198 34.37 4.46 9.10
CA SER A 198 34.01 3.63 10.24
C SER A 198 34.53 4.20 11.56
N ASP A 199 35.68 4.87 11.58
CA ASP A 199 36.23 5.52 12.77
C ASP A 199 35.40 6.72 13.21
N SER A 200 34.70 7.41 12.28
CA SER A 200 33.70 8.43 12.64
C SER A 200 32.62 7.90 13.60
N MET A 201 32.32 6.60 13.59
CA MET A 201 31.34 6.00 14.52
C MET A 201 31.81 6.06 15.98
N LEU A 202 33.11 6.18 16.25
CA LEU A 202 33.63 6.33 17.62
C LEU A 202 33.25 7.67 18.25
N ASN A 203 32.94 8.66 17.42
CA ASN A 203 32.51 9.98 17.87
C ASN A 203 31.01 10.03 18.16
N VAL A 204 30.27 8.95 17.92
CA VAL A 204 28.81 8.88 18.12
C VAL A 204 28.49 7.95 19.29
N LYS A 205 27.66 8.44 20.21
CA LYS A 205 27.23 7.67 21.39
C LYS A 205 25.81 7.15 21.21
N PRO A 206 25.53 5.87 21.47
CA PRO A 206 24.17 5.39 21.68
C PRO A 206 23.57 6.06 22.91
N MET A 207 22.31 6.46 22.81
CA MET A 207 21.60 7.22 23.83
C MET A 207 20.31 6.51 24.26
N LEU A 208 19.86 6.81 25.47
CA LEU A 208 18.53 6.51 25.94
C LEU A 208 17.65 7.76 25.81
N TYR A 209 16.44 7.63 25.28
CA TYR A 209 15.55 8.76 25.03
C TYR A 209 14.07 8.40 25.26
N ARG A 210 13.23 9.42 25.35
CA ARG A 210 11.76 9.35 25.25
C ARG A 210 11.30 10.34 24.19
N TYR A 211 10.12 10.15 23.64
CA TYR A 211 9.53 11.19 22.80
C TYR A 211 9.09 12.37 23.68
N LYS A 212 9.13 13.59 23.14
CA LYS A 212 8.69 14.80 23.86
C LYS A 212 7.22 14.72 24.31
N THR A 213 6.42 13.88 23.64
CA THR A 213 5.01 13.62 23.96
C THR A 213 4.82 12.54 25.03
N ASP A 214 5.87 11.79 25.37
CA ASP A 214 5.78 10.73 26.37
C ASP A 214 5.77 11.32 27.78
N PRO A 215 5.01 10.74 28.73
CA PRO A 215 5.09 11.11 30.13
C PRO A 215 6.44 10.69 30.72
N ASP A 216 6.85 11.34 31.82
CA ASP A 216 8.11 11.02 32.53
C ASP A 216 8.19 9.58 33.07
N SER A 217 7.04 8.91 33.18
CA SER A 217 6.93 7.51 33.57
C SER A 217 7.19 6.52 32.42
N ALA A 218 7.25 6.98 31.16
CA ALA A 218 7.48 6.12 30.03
C ALA A 218 8.86 5.43 30.10
N SER A 219 8.96 4.24 29.54
CA SER A 219 10.25 3.55 29.43
C SER A 219 11.17 4.27 28.45
N LEU A 220 12.46 4.34 28.78
CA LEU A 220 13.47 4.85 27.87
C LEU A 220 13.65 3.90 26.69
N GLN A 221 13.81 4.47 25.50
CA GLN A 221 14.14 3.77 24.26
C GLN A 221 15.61 3.96 23.95
N VAL A 222 16.24 2.94 23.35
CA VAL A 222 17.64 3.02 22.90
C VAL A 222 17.71 3.47 21.44
N GLY A 223 18.67 4.31 21.12
CA GLY A 223 18.91 4.73 19.74
C GLY A 223 20.06 5.70 19.59
N TYR A 224 20.15 6.32 18.42
CA TYR A 224 21.08 7.41 18.13
C TYR A 224 20.32 8.73 17.94
N SER A 225 20.97 9.83 18.31
CA SER A 225 20.58 11.16 17.81
C SER A 225 21.04 11.28 16.36
N ALA A 226 20.10 11.60 15.45
CA ALA A 226 20.42 11.81 14.05
C ALA A 226 21.34 13.03 13.86
N GLN A 227 21.14 14.09 14.64
CA GLN A 227 22.00 15.28 14.66
C GLN A 227 23.43 14.92 15.05
N SER A 228 23.63 14.06 16.06
CA SER A 228 24.97 13.62 16.46
C SER A 228 25.66 12.81 15.36
N LEU A 229 24.93 11.96 14.64
CA LEU A 229 25.45 11.26 13.46
C LEU A 229 25.84 12.24 12.34
N LEU A 230 25.06 13.31 12.14
CA LEU A 230 25.33 14.33 11.13
C LEU A 230 26.61 15.09 11.45
N SER A 231 26.73 15.60 12.68
CA SER A 231 27.92 16.32 13.16
C SER A 231 29.18 15.47 13.15
N ALA A 232 29.07 14.15 13.34
CA ALA A 232 30.19 13.22 13.26
C ALA A 232 30.62 12.85 11.83
N GLY A 233 29.95 13.40 10.80
CA GLY A 233 30.28 13.13 9.40
C GLY A 233 29.73 11.79 8.89
N ILE A 234 28.60 11.32 9.42
CA ILE A 234 27.92 10.08 9.00
C ILE A 234 26.58 10.39 8.31
N PRO A 235 26.53 11.24 7.26
CA PRO A 235 25.27 11.62 6.62
C PRO A 235 24.61 10.45 5.88
N HIS A 236 25.40 9.46 5.45
CA HIS A 236 24.92 8.28 4.70
C HIS A 236 24.06 7.32 5.57
N GLY A 237 24.14 7.46 6.89
CA GLY A 237 23.31 6.78 7.87
C GLY A 237 22.01 7.47 8.22
N ILE A 238 21.76 8.66 7.66
CA ILE A 238 20.62 9.50 7.99
C ILE A 238 19.75 9.69 6.75
N THR A 239 18.47 9.82 6.97
CA THR A 239 17.48 10.18 5.95
C THR A 239 16.65 11.33 6.49
N PHE A 240 16.32 12.29 5.63
CA PHE A 240 15.66 13.53 5.99
C PHE A 240 14.24 13.52 5.41
N HIS A 241 13.25 13.98 6.16
CA HIS A 241 11.84 13.94 5.75
C HIS A 241 11.20 15.30 5.95
N LYS A 242 10.30 15.68 5.05
CA LYS A 242 9.52 16.91 5.23
C LYS A 242 8.59 16.75 6.46
N SER A 243 8.64 17.72 7.36
CA SER A 243 7.85 17.77 8.58
C SER A 243 7.43 19.22 8.85
N ASP A 244 6.35 19.64 8.20
CA ASP A 244 5.82 21.01 8.31
C ASP A 244 5.56 21.41 9.78
N GLY A 245 6.08 22.57 10.19
CA GLY A 245 5.88 23.12 11.52
C GLY A 245 6.87 22.64 12.58
N LEU A 246 7.91 21.87 12.21
CA LEU A 246 8.96 21.48 13.14
C LEU A 246 9.91 22.66 13.40
N ALA A 247 10.00 23.06 14.67
CA ALA A 247 10.86 24.15 15.11
C ALA A 247 12.35 23.78 15.03
N VAL A 248 13.18 24.77 14.73
CA VAL A 248 14.65 24.67 14.83
C VAL A 248 15.03 24.91 16.29
N GLU A 249 15.64 23.93 16.95
CA GLU A 249 16.11 24.06 18.34
C GLU A 249 17.61 24.35 18.39
N ASP A 250 18.39 23.68 17.55
CA ASP A 250 19.81 23.93 17.33
C ASP A 250 20.06 24.39 15.87
N PRO A 251 20.35 25.69 15.64
CA PRO A 251 20.58 26.22 14.30
C PRO A 251 21.76 25.60 13.53
N GLU A 252 22.71 24.94 14.21
CA GLU A 252 23.86 24.31 13.55
C GLU A 252 23.52 22.92 12.97
N THR A 253 22.58 22.21 13.59
CA THR A 253 22.27 20.81 13.24
C THR A 253 20.84 20.59 12.75
N ASP A 254 19.89 21.43 13.18
CA ASP A 254 18.49 21.37 12.82
C ASP A 254 18.15 22.19 11.56
N MET A 255 17.32 21.61 10.71
CA MET A 255 16.75 22.24 9.52
C MET A 255 15.28 22.51 9.75
N LYS A 256 14.83 23.72 9.41
CA LYS A 256 13.43 24.13 9.54
C LYS A 256 12.53 23.22 8.72
N ASP A 257 11.41 22.79 9.30
CA ASP A 257 10.38 21.95 8.65
C ASP A 257 10.90 20.58 8.16
N ILE A 258 12.01 20.08 8.71
CA ILE A 258 12.64 18.81 8.33
C ILE A 258 12.88 17.95 9.57
N SER A 259 12.40 16.71 9.54
CA SER A 259 12.74 15.69 10.52
C SER A 259 13.78 14.72 9.97
N TYR A 260 14.44 13.97 10.86
CA TYR A 260 15.56 13.09 10.54
C TYR A 260 15.21 11.67 11.00
N SER A 261 15.69 10.67 10.26
CA SER A 261 15.62 9.26 10.65
C SER A 261 16.96 8.59 10.45
N VAL A 262 17.27 7.60 11.27
CA VAL A 262 18.52 6.82 11.18
C VAL A 262 18.25 5.50 10.44
N ASP A 263 19.09 5.19 9.46
CA ASP A 263 19.13 3.90 8.76
C ASP A 263 19.99 2.91 9.54
N TYR A 264 19.36 2.25 10.52
CA TYR A 264 20.01 1.26 11.36
C TYR A 264 20.57 0.06 10.58
N GLY A 265 20.04 -0.24 9.38
CA GLY A 265 20.55 -1.32 8.54
C GLY A 265 21.96 -1.03 8.01
N LYS A 266 22.22 0.23 7.60
CA LYS A 266 23.57 0.67 7.22
C LYS A 266 24.51 0.74 8.43
N MET A 267 23.99 1.13 9.60
CA MET A 267 24.80 1.20 10.82
C MET A 267 25.44 -0.14 11.15
N THR A 268 24.75 -1.26 10.90
CA THR A 268 25.33 -2.60 11.11
C THR A 268 26.61 -2.82 10.29
N CYS A 269 26.65 -2.37 9.04
CA CYS A 269 27.85 -2.50 8.19
C CYS A 269 29.02 -1.64 8.69
N LEU A 270 28.74 -0.41 9.12
CA LEU A 270 29.76 0.49 9.69
C LEU A 270 30.36 -0.08 10.97
N LEU A 271 29.50 -0.56 11.87
CA LEU A 271 29.90 -1.19 13.13
C LEU A 271 30.70 -2.47 12.89
N HIS A 272 30.33 -3.28 11.88
CA HIS A 272 31.11 -4.46 11.51
C HIS A 272 32.52 -4.07 11.04
N LYS A 273 32.66 -3.06 10.17
CA LYS A 273 33.96 -2.57 9.70
C LYS A 273 34.82 -2.07 10.86
N LEU A 274 34.24 -1.25 11.74
CA LEU A 274 34.91 -0.74 12.94
C LEU A 274 35.37 -1.86 13.87
N PHE A 275 34.55 -2.89 14.06
CA PHE A 275 34.92 -4.04 14.88
C PHE A 275 36.14 -4.76 14.28
N VAL A 276 36.12 -5.05 12.98
CA VAL A 276 37.22 -5.73 12.29
C VAL A 276 38.51 -4.91 12.33
N SER A 277 38.45 -3.59 12.14
CA SER A 277 39.64 -2.73 12.19
C SER A 277 40.28 -2.74 13.58
N ARG A 278 39.47 -2.66 14.65
CA ARG A 278 39.95 -2.71 16.04
C ARG A 278 40.48 -4.07 16.44
N SER A 279 39.86 -5.17 16.01
CA SER A 279 40.36 -6.52 16.28
C SER A 279 41.74 -6.75 15.65
N ARG A 280 42.03 -6.14 14.50
CA ARG A 280 43.36 -6.23 13.86
C ARG A 280 44.44 -5.46 14.62
N LEU A 281 44.08 -4.40 15.35
CA LEU A 281 45.04 -3.61 16.15
C LEU A 281 45.39 -4.28 17.49
N MET A 282 44.61 -5.26 17.93
CA MET A 282 44.81 -5.99 19.18
C MET A 282 45.63 -7.28 19.03
N ASN A 283 45.91 -7.70 17.79
CA ASN A 283 46.75 -8.86 17.44
C ASN A 283 48.09 -8.38 16.87
#